data_AF-A0A7T6ZCB5-F1
#
_entry.id   AF-A0A7T6ZCB5-F1
#
_cell.length_a   1.000
_cell.length_b   1.000
_cell.length_c   1.000
_cell.angle_alpha   90.00
_cell.angle_beta   90.00
_cell.angle_gamma   90.00
#
_symmetry.space_group_name_H-M   'P 1'
#
loop_
_entity.id
_entity.type
_entity.pdbx_description
1 polymer ?
#
loop_
_entity_poly.entity_id
_entity_poly.type
_entity_poly.pdbx_seq_one_letter_code
_entity_poly.pdbx_strand_id
1 'polypeptide(L)'
;MNNHQSARQQYSFEDIYQQYTPLVHGMLQRLHIHSNHEDFLQAGYVGLWLAYQHHDGERGSFPAYAFLRVRGEMLAMLRKDANYYDRHSFSSNDQENVDMAMSESWMSDVDTLAPYLNRLSDREQRWVIEHAVHDLPRA
;
A
#
# COMPACT_ATOMS: atom_id res chain seq x y z
N MET A 1 26.46 42.26 2.46
CA MET A 1 26.20 40.98 3.15
C MET A 1 25.04 40.33 2.43
N ASN A 2 25.30 39.26 1.68
CA ASN A 2 24.25 38.50 1.00
C ASN A 2 23.52 37.67 2.05
N ASN A 3 22.21 37.84 2.14
CA ASN A 3 21.39 37.27 3.20
C ASN A 3 20.91 35.88 2.77
N HIS A 4 21.72 34.84 2.97
CA HIS A 4 21.42 33.45 2.59
C HIS A 4 20.57 32.76 3.66
N GLN A 5 19.37 33.27 3.89
CA GLN A 5 18.46 32.71 4.88
C GLN A 5 17.81 31.42 4.36
N SER A 6 17.71 30.43 5.24
CA SER A 6 17.02 29.17 4.93
C SER A 6 15.51 29.32 5.00
N ALA A 7 14.75 28.50 4.25
CA ALA A 7 13.28 28.60 4.19
C ALA A 7 12.60 28.62 5.57
N ARG A 8 13.10 27.83 6.53
CA ARG A 8 12.59 27.74 7.91
C ARG A 8 12.77 29.01 8.74
N GLN A 9 13.67 29.89 8.33
CA GLN A 9 13.91 31.16 9.01
C GLN A 9 12.96 32.25 8.50
N GLN A 10 12.30 32.02 7.37
CA GLN A 10 11.47 33.01 6.68
C GLN A 10 9.98 32.65 6.69
N TYR A 11 9.66 31.37 6.63
CA TYR A 11 8.28 30.88 6.47
C TYR A 11 8.00 29.72 7.42
N SER A 12 6.73 29.59 7.83
CA SER A 12 6.25 28.37 8.48
C SER A 12 6.18 27.22 7.48
N PHE A 13 6.05 25.99 7.96
CA PHE A 13 5.84 24.88 7.04
C PHE A 13 4.47 24.96 6.37
N GLU A 14 3.45 25.44 7.09
CA GLU A 14 2.10 25.64 6.56
C GLU A 14 2.10 26.57 5.34
N ASP A 15 2.89 27.66 5.38
CA ASP A 15 3.06 28.57 4.25
C ASP A 15 3.72 27.85 3.05
N ILE A 16 4.79 27.10 3.32
CA ILE A 16 5.51 26.33 2.29
C ILE A 16 4.60 25.25 1.70
N TYR A 17 3.82 24.57 2.52
CA TYR A 17 2.87 23.55 2.11
C TYR A 17 1.83 24.14 1.16
N GLN A 18 1.21 25.27 1.53
CA GLN A 18 0.23 25.95 0.67
C GLN A 18 0.87 26.42 -0.64
N GLN A 19 2.04 27.07 -0.56
CA GLN A 19 2.72 27.65 -1.72
C GLN A 19 3.22 26.59 -2.72
N TYR A 20 3.65 25.42 -2.24
CA TYR A 20 4.25 24.37 -3.07
C TYR A 20 3.34 23.16 -3.28
N THR A 21 2.10 23.17 -2.79
CA THR A 21 1.04 22.21 -3.21
C THR A 21 0.96 22.05 -4.74
N PRO A 22 0.97 23.13 -5.55
CA PRO A 22 0.96 23.00 -7.02
C PRO A 22 2.17 22.25 -7.59
N LEU A 23 3.35 22.35 -6.95
CA LEU A 23 4.54 21.59 -7.34
C LEU A 23 4.31 20.10 -7.14
N VAL A 24 3.77 19.70 -5.99
CA VAL A 24 3.51 18.29 -5.66
C VAL A 24 2.46 17.69 -6.63
N HIS A 25 1.35 18.39 -6.84
CA HIS A 25 0.32 17.96 -7.81
C HIS A 25 0.85 17.94 -9.25
N GLY A 26 1.61 18.95 -9.66
CA GLY A 26 2.22 19.00 -10.99
C GLY A 26 3.25 17.89 -11.22
N MET A 27 3.89 17.40 -10.16
CA MET A 27 4.86 16.31 -10.24
C MET A 27 4.20 14.97 -10.60
N LEU A 28 2.97 14.71 -10.16
CA LEU A 28 2.20 13.52 -10.58
C LEU A 28 2.10 13.44 -12.10
N GLN A 29 1.75 14.55 -12.73
CA GLN A 29 1.60 14.65 -14.18
C GLN A 29 2.95 14.49 -14.89
N ARG A 30 4.00 15.14 -14.37
CA ARG A 30 5.36 15.05 -14.95
C ARG A 30 5.97 13.66 -14.86
N LEU A 31 5.59 12.88 -13.84
CA LEU A 31 6.07 11.52 -13.65
C LEU A 31 5.13 10.47 -14.27
N HIS A 32 4.06 10.88 -14.97
CA HIS A 32 3.08 9.99 -15.58
C HIS A 32 2.49 8.98 -14.58
N ILE A 33 2.17 9.46 -13.37
CA ILE A 33 1.53 8.65 -12.33
C ILE A 33 0.02 8.65 -12.58
N HIS A 34 -0.56 7.47 -12.78
CA HIS A 34 -1.96 7.27 -13.16
C HIS A 34 -2.81 6.53 -12.11
N SER A 35 -2.18 5.98 -11.07
CA SER A 35 -2.80 5.22 -9.98
C SER A 35 -2.19 5.60 -8.64
N ASN A 36 -2.84 5.20 -7.53
CA ASN A 36 -2.35 5.41 -6.16
C ASN A 36 -1.98 6.88 -5.86
N HIS A 37 -2.75 7.83 -6.42
CA HIS A 37 -2.40 9.26 -6.37
C HIS A 37 -2.21 9.76 -4.95
N GLU A 38 -3.00 9.30 -3.99
CA GLU A 38 -2.89 9.70 -2.59
C GLU A 38 -1.52 9.35 -2.01
N ASP A 39 -1.03 8.13 -2.20
CA ASP A 39 0.28 7.70 -1.71
C ASP A 39 1.42 8.50 -2.36
N PHE A 40 1.30 8.79 -3.66
CA PHE A 40 2.27 9.61 -4.35
C PHE A 40 2.24 11.08 -3.91
N LEU A 41 1.06 11.63 -3.62
CA LEU A 41 0.94 12.96 -3.01
C LEU A 41 1.62 12.98 -1.65
N GLN A 42 1.39 11.96 -0.80
CA GLN A 42 2.06 11.85 0.49
C GLN A 42 3.58 11.77 0.34
N ALA A 43 4.09 10.94 -0.57
CA ALA A 43 5.52 10.88 -0.86
C ALA A 43 6.07 12.24 -1.32
N GLY A 44 5.33 12.96 -2.16
CA GLY A 44 5.68 14.31 -2.59
C GLY A 44 5.72 15.31 -1.42
N TYR A 45 4.74 15.29 -0.52
CA TYR A 45 4.71 16.15 0.66
C TYR A 45 5.80 15.80 1.68
N VAL A 46 6.15 14.52 1.84
CA VAL A 46 7.32 14.10 2.61
C VAL A 46 8.59 14.69 2.00
N GLY A 47 8.73 14.66 0.68
CA GLY A 47 9.84 15.31 -0.02
C GLY A 47 9.90 16.82 0.21
N LEU A 48 8.75 17.49 0.19
CA LEU A 48 8.64 18.93 0.47
C LEU A 48 9.02 19.25 1.93
N TRP A 49 8.56 18.45 2.89
CA TRP A 49 8.93 18.58 4.30
C TRP A 49 10.43 18.39 4.50
N LEU A 50 11.04 17.39 3.88
CA LEU A 50 12.48 17.16 3.96
C LEU A 50 13.27 18.31 3.31
N ALA A 51 12.77 18.85 2.19
CA ALA A 51 13.35 20.05 1.60
C ALA A 51 13.32 21.22 2.58
N TYR A 52 12.16 21.46 3.21
CA TYR A 52 12.00 22.50 4.21
C TYR A 52 12.95 22.30 5.40
N GLN A 53 13.02 21.09 5.95
CA GLN A 53 13.86 20.75 7.11
C GLN A 53 15.35 20.98 6.86
N HIS A 54 15.84 20.61 5.67
CA HIS A 54 17.27 20.51 5.36
C HIS A 54 17.79 21.59 4.39
N HIS A 55 16.96 22.57 4.02
CA HIS A 55 17.40 23.64 3.14
C HIS A 55 18.49 24.49 3.78
N ASP A 56 19.55 24.72 3.02
CA ASP A 56 20.67 25.60 3.36
C ASP A 56 20.74 26.71 2.31
N GLY A 57 20.46 27.94 2.72
CA GLY A 57 20.43 29.10 1.81
C GLY A 57 21.76 29.40 1.13
N GLU A 58 22.89 28.93 1.67
CA GLU A 58 24.21 29.08 1.06
C GLU A 58 24.42 28.09 -0.10
N ARG A 59 23.66 26.98 -0.13
CA ARG A 59 23.82 25.90 -1.13
C ARG A 59 22.93 26.06 -2.35
N GLY A 60 21.99 27.01 -2.34
CA GLY A 60 21.11 27.28 -3.46
C GLY A 60 19.74 27.78 -3.04
N SER A 61 18.86 27.94 -4.02
CA SER A 61 17.49 28.42 -3.79
C SER A 61 16.55 27.28 -3.36
N PHE A 62 15.64 27.61 -2.45
CA PHE A 62 14.64 26.66 -1.95
C PHE A 62 13.77 26.03 -3.05
N PRO A 63 13.26 26.78 -4.06
CA PRO A 63 12.43 26.19 -5.11
C PRO A 63 13.12 25.07 -5.88
N ALA A 64 14.41 25.25 -6.21
CA ALA A 64 15.19 24.25 -6.92
C ALA A 64 15.41 23.01 -6.04
N TYR A 65 15.70 23.22 -4.75
CA TYR A 65 15.89 22.13 -3.80
C TYR A 65 14.59 21.35 -3.54
N ALA A 66 13.48 22.04 -3.34
CA ALA A 66 12.15 21.45 -3.18
C ALA A 66 11.75 20.63 -4.40
N PHE A 67 11.95 21.16 -5.62
CA PHE A 67 11.72 20.42 -6.86
C PHE A 67 12.47 19.08 -6.88
N LEU A 68 13.77 19.10 -6.56
CA LEU A 68 14.61 17.90 -6.56
C LEU A 68 14.16 16.88 -5.51
N ARG A 69 13.87 17.33 -4.28
CA ARG A 69 13.46 16.44 -3.18
C ARG A 69 12.08 15.84 -3.42
N VAL A 70 11.08 16.64 -3.81
CA VAL A 70 9.72 16.16 -4.15
C VAL A 70 9.79 15.11 -5.27
N ARG A 71 10.51 15.41 -6.36
CA ARG A 71 10.71 14.45 -7.46
C ARG A 71 11.39 13.17 -6.98
N GLY A 72 12.42 13.30 -6.14
CA GLY A 72 13.19 12.18 -5.63
C GLY A 72 12.36 11.21 -4.79
N GLU A 73 11.56 11.72 -3.86
CA GLU A 73 10.71 10.87 -3.01
C GLU A 73 9.60 10.19 -3.83
N MET A 74 8.98 10.88 -4.77
CA MET A 74 7.97 10.26 -5.66
C MET A 74 8.59 9.18 -6.57
N LEU A 75 9.81 9.39 -7.08
CA LEU A 75 10.55 8.35 -7.82
C LEU A 75 10.97 7.16 -6.94
N ALA A 76 11.21 7.38 -5.66
CA ALA A 76 11.48 6.30 -4.73
C ALA A 76 10.20 5.48 -4.47
N MET A 77 9.05 6.13 -4.33
CA MET A 77 7.75 5.47 -4.23
C MET A 77 7.42 4.67 -5.50
N LEU A 78 7.65 5.23 -6.69
CA LEU A 78 7.43 4.53 -7.97
C LEU A 78 8.23 3.24 -8.05
N ARG A 79 9.48 3.25 -7.58
CA ARG A 79 10.32 2.05 -7.52
C ARG A 79 9.78 1.00 -6.55
N LYS A 80 9.24 1.42 -5.40
CA LYS A 80 8.60 0.51 -4.45
C LYS A 80 7.33 -0.11 -5.03
N ASP A 81 6.50 0.71 -5.67
CA ASP A 81 5.25 0.30 -6.30
C ASP A 81 5.51 -0.70 -7.43
N ALA A 82 6.47 -0.40 -8.33
CA ALA A 82 6.88 -1.31 -9.39
C ALA A 82 7.38 -2.66 -8.85
N ASN A 83 8.20 -2.65 -7.79
CA ASN A 83 8.67 -3.88 -7.15
C ASN A 83 7.54 -4.67 -6.48
N TYR A 84 6.52 -3.99 -5.95
CA TYR A 84 5.35 -4.65 -5.38
C TYR A 84 4.54 -5.35 -6.47
N TYR A 85 4.25 -4.66 -7.57
CA TYR A 85 3.55 -5.25 -8.73
C TYR A 85 4.32 -6.43 -9.32
N ASP A 86 5.64 -6.33 -9.49
CA ASP A 86 6.45 -7.44 -10.01
C ASP A 86 6.34 -8.70 -9.13
N ARG A 87 6.29 -8.53 -7.80
CA ARG A 87 6.18 -9.65 -6.85
C ARG A 87 4.76 -10.19 -6.65
N HIS A 88 3.73 -9.40 -6.93
CA HIS A 88 2.33 -9.73 -6.59
C HIS A 88 1.41 -9.75 -7.82
N SER A 89 1.93 -9.51 -9.02
CA SER A 89 1.18 -9.70 -10.24
C SER A 89 1.07 -11.19 -10.51
N PHE A 90 -0.17 -11.71 -10.45
CA PHE A 90 -0.48 -13.02 -10.98
C PHE A 90 -0.21 -12.99 -12.49
N SER A 91 0.89 -13.58 -12.94
CA SER A 91 1.09 -13.84 -14.36
C SER A 91 0.03 -14.87 -14.76
N SER A 92 -0.77 -14.55 -15.78
CA SER A 92 -1.71 -15.53 -16.37
C SER A 92 -1.01 -16.74 -16.97
N ASN A 93 0.33 -16.69 -17.10
CA ASN A 93 1.17 -17.81 -17.53
C ASN A 93 1.72 -18.64 -16.35
N ASP A 94 1.61 -18.13 -15.12
CA ASP A 94 1.81 -18.89 -13.89
C ASP A 94 0.46 -19.54 -13.52
N GLN A 95 -0.09 -20.31 -14.46
CA GLN A 95 -0.98 -21.39 -14.10
C GLN A 95 -0.10 -22.44 -13.43
N GLU A 96 0.37 -22.14 -12.22
CA GLU A 96 0.65 -23.19 -11.27
C GLU A 96 -0.63 -24.03 -11.28
N ASN A 97 -0.50 -25.30 -11.64
CA ASN A 97 -1.46 -26.28 -11.17
C ASN A 97 -1.43 -26.12 -9.66
N VAL A 98 -2.31 -25.26 -9.15
CA VAL A 98 -2.91 -25.48 -7.86
C VAL A 98 -3.64 -26.78 -8.10
N ASP A 99 -2.90 -27.89 -7.96
CA ASP A 99 -3.46 -29.10 -7.42
C ASP A 99 -4.09 -28.57 -6.14
N MET A 100 -5.36 -28.25 -6.25
CA MET A 100 -6.26 -28.24 -5.12
C MET A 100 -6.28 -29.69 -4.71
N ALA A 101 -5.17 -30.13 -4.10
CA ALA A 101 -5.14 -31.22 -3.17
C ALA A 101 -6.18 -30.77 -2.17
N MET A 102 -7.40 -31.20 -2.46
CA MET A 102 -8.51 -31.21 -1.56
C MET A 102 -7.86 -31.76 -0.28
N SER A 103 -7.58 -30.85 0.65
CA SER A 103 -6.80 -31.13 1.83
C SER A 103 -7.56 -32.15 2.64
N GLU A 104 -7.01 -33.35 2.83
CA GLU A 104 -7.53 -34.41 3.73
C GLU A 104 -7.88 -33.89 5.16
N SER A 105 -7.53 -32.64 5.48
CA SER A 105 -7.96 -31.85 6.62
C SER A 105 -9.43 -31.98 7.00
N TRP A 106 -10.40 -31.98 6.08
CA TRP A 106 -11.82 -32.07 6.49
C TRP A 106 -12.28 -33.49 6.85
N MET A 107 -11.53 -34.54 6.48
CA MET A 107 -11.80 -35.89 7.01
C MET A 107 -11.43 -35.97 8.49
N SER A 108 -10.39 -35.22 8.91
CA SER A 108 -9.96 -35.12 10.31
C SER A 108 -11.03 -34.51 11.21
N ASP A 109 -11.84 -33.57 10.72
CA ASP A 109 -12.88 -32.91 11.52
C ASP A 109 -14.11 -33.81 11.75
N VAL A 110 -14.49 -34.64 10.76
CA VAL A 110 -15.58 -35.61 10.94
C VAL A 110 -15.20 -36.67 11.97
N ASP A 111 -13.98 -37.22 11.88
CA ASP A 111 -13.48 -38.21 12.85
C ASP A 111 -13.38 -37.63 14.27
N THR A 112 -13.03 -36.34 14.37
CA THR A 112 -13.02 -35.61 15.65
C THR A 112 -14.43 -35.46 16.24
N LEU A 113 -15.44 -35.26 15.40
CA LEU A 113 -16.82 -35.06 15.83
C LEU A 113 -17.63 -36.37 15.99
N ALA A 114 -17.18 -37.47 15.39
CA ALA A 114 -17.82 -38.79 15.43
C ALA A 114 -18.36 -39.23 16.80
N PRO A 115 -17.63 -39.09 17.94
CA PRO A 115 -18.17 -39.48 19.25
C PRO A 115 -19.36 -38.64 19.72
N TYR A 116 -19.52 -37.42 19.20
CA TYR A 116 -20.61 -36.51 19.54
C TYR A 116 -21.82 -36.65 18.60
N LEU A 117 -21.60 -37.07 17.35
CA LEU A 117 -22.67 -37.21 16.35
C LEU A 117 -23.70 -38.29 16.73
N ASN A 118 -23.28 -39.35 17.44
CA ASN A 118 -24.17 -40.42 17.92
C ASN A 118 -25.24 -39.95 18.92
N ARG A 119 -25.17 -38.69 19.40
CA ARG A 119 -26.16 -38.10 20.32
C ARG A 119 -27.17 -37.19 19.61
N LEU A 120 -27.01 -36.99 18.30
CA LEU A 120 -27.88 -36.15 17.48
C LEU A 120 -28.87 -37.01 16.69
N SER A 121 -29.99 -36.42 16.29
CA SER A 121 -30.88 -37.07 15.33
C SER A 121 -30.28 -37.08 13.92
N ASP A 122 -30.71 -38.01 13.07
CA ASP A 122 -30.22 -38.14 11.69
C ASP A 122 -30.28 -36.83 10.89
N ARG A 123 -31.25 -35.96 11.20
CA ARG A 123 -31.43 -34.67 10.54
C ARG A 123 -30.40 -33.64 11.00
N GLU A 124 -30.06 -33.64 12.28
CA GLU A 124 -29.08 -32.73 12.88
C GLU A 124 -27.65 -33.16 12.54
N GLN A 125 -27.37 -34.47 12.56
CA GLN A 125 -26.08 -35.00 12.11
C GLN A 125 -25.78 -34.60 10.66
N ARG A 126 -26.77 -34.73 9.78
CA ARG A 126 -26.64 -34.33 8.37
C ARG A 126 -26.35 -32.83 8.24
N TRP A 127 -27.09 -32.00 8.98
CA TRP A 127 -26.88 -30.56 8.96
C TRP A 127 -25.47 -30.15 9.40
N VAL A 128 -24.96 -30.75 10.49
CA VAL A 128 -23.62 -30.45 11.03
C VAL A 128 -22.52 -30.82 10.03
N ILE A 129 -22.59 -32.01 9.42
CA ILE A 129 -21.60 -32.43 8.42
C ILE A 129 -21.63 -31.49 7.21
N GLU A 130 -22.82 -31.18 6.69
CA GLU A 130 -22.97 -30.35 5.49
C GLU A 130 -22.53 -28.89 5.70
N HIS A 131 -22.83 -28.28 6.85
CA HIS A 131 -22.62 -26.85 7.03
C HIS A 131 -21.43 -26.49 7.92
N ALA A 132 -21.06 -27.34 8.88
CA ALA A 132 -19.93 -27.05 9.78
C ALA A 132 -18.61 -27.64 9.27
N VAL A 133 -18.65 -28.74 8.51
CA VAL A 133 -17.45 -29.39 7.97
C VAL A 133 -17.22 -29.05 6.49
N HIS A 134 -18.28 -28.99 5.69
CA HIS A 134 -18.17 -28.72 4.25
C HIS A 134 -18.40 -27.26 3.86
N ASP A 135 -18.64 -26.38 4.83
CA ASP A 135 -18.80 -24.93 4.64
C ASP A 135 -19.82 -24.56 3.53
N LEU A 136 -20.87 -25.37 3.36
CA LEU A 136 -21.88 -25.14 2.35
C LEU A 136 -22.72 -23.90 2.69
N PRO A 137 -23.01 -23.04 1.70
CA PRO A 137 -23.82 -21.84 1.93
C PRO A 137 -25.22 -22.24 2.39
N ARG A 138 -25.69 -21.58 3.47
CA ARG A 138 -27.04 -21.78 4.00
C ARG A 138 -28.06 -21.30 2.96
N ALA A 139 -28.95 -22.19 2.55
CA ALA A 139 -30.14 -21.86 1.75
C ALA A 139 -31.22 -21.16 2.58
#